data_AF-A0A9D0CS09-F1
#
_entry.id   AF-A0A9D0CS09-F1
#
_cell.length_a   1.000
_cell.length_b   1.000
_cell.length_c   1.000
_cell.angle_alpha   90.00
_cell.angle_beta   90.00
_cell.angle_gamma   90.00
#
_symmetry.space_group_name_H-M   'P 1'
#
loop_
_entity.id
_entity.type
_entity.pdbx_description
1 polymer ?
#
loop_
_entity_poly.entity_id
_entity_poly.type
_entity_poly.pdbx_seq_one_letter_code
_entity_poly.pdbx_strand_id
1 'polypeptide(L)' 'EEILKSNIDKLHLMAKALIKYETIDANQIDAIMKGEEPGPPADWVEPDDDGDSPLSPGKSETKPASVSEGGHLGGAASEA' A
#
# COMPACT_ATOMS: atom_id res chain seq x y z
N GLU A 1 33.48 -8.67 -2.54
CA GLU A 1 32.47 -8.20 -3.52
C GLU A 1 31.19 -9.05 -3.56
N GLU A 2 31.20 -10.30 -3.11
CA GLU A 2 30.03 -11.19 -3.23
C GLU A 2 28.78 -10.69 -2.51
N ILE A 3 28.92 -10.01 -1.37
CA ILE A 3 27.78 -9.46 -0.61
C ILE A 3 26.98 -8.48 -1.46
N LEU A 4 27.64 -7.62 -2.24
CA LEU A 4 26.96 -6.66 -3.10
C LEU A 4 26.39 -7.35 -4.35
N LYS A 5 27.16 -8.25 -4.97
CA LYS A 5 26.73 -8.98 -6.17
C LYS A 5 25.50 -9.87 -5.92
N SER A 6 25.46 -10.55 -4.77
CA SER A 6 24.31 -11.37 -4.35
C SER A 6 23.07 -10.56 -3.96
N ASN A 7 23.20 -9.24 -3.78
CA ASN A 7 22.10 -8.33 -3.43
C ASN A 7 21.86 -7.26 -4.50
N ILE A 8 22.33 -7.48 -5.73
CA ILE A 8 22.26 -6.48 -6.80
C ILE A 8 20.82 -6.05 -7.11
N ASP A 9 19.86 -6.98 -7.03
CA ASP A 9 18.44 -6.69 -7.26
C ASP A 9 17.89 -5.72 -6.21
N LYS A 10 18.27 -5.90 -4.95
CA LYS A 10 17.90 -4.99 -3.85
C LYS A 10 18.51 -3.61 -4.06
N LEU A 11 19.77 -3.56 -4.50
CA LEU A 11 20.44 -2.30 -4.81
C LEU A 11 19.76 -1.56 -5.97
N HIS A 12 19.31 -2.29 -6.99
CA HIS A 12 18.54 -1.70 -8.08
C HIS A 12 17.17 -1.18 -7.62
N LEU A 13 16.48 -1.88 -6.72
CA LEU A 13 15.24 -1.39 -6.11
C LEU A 13 15.48 -0.13 -5.27
N MET A 14 16.52 -0.11 -4.44
CA MET A 14 16.91 1.10 -3.68
C MET A 14 17.21 2.28 -4.60
N ALA A 15 17.96 2.05 -5.68
CA ALA A 15 18.30 3.11 -6.62
C ALA A 15 17.05 3.67 -7.32
N LYS A 16 16.14 2.81 -7.77
CA LYS A 16 14.87 3.25 -8.38
C LYS A 16 14.02 4.05 -7.39
N ALA A 17 13.92 3.57 -6.15
CA ALA A 17 13.17 4.26 -5.10
C ALA A 17 13.74 5.64 -4.81
N LEU A 18 15.07 5.77 -4.69
CA LEU A 18 15.74 7.06 -4.47
C LEU A 18 15.60 8.01 -5.66
N ILE A 19 15.58 7.51 -6.90
CA ILE A 19 15.33 8.35 -8.08
C ILE A 19 13.89 8.89 -8.07
N LYS A 20 12.91 8.05 -7.68
CA LYS A 20 11.50 8.42 -7.67
C LYS A 20 11.13 9.33 -6.49
N TYR A 21 11.64 9.01 -5.31
CA TYR A 21 11.17 9.56 -4.04
C TYR A 21 12.21 10.42 -3.30
N GLU A 22 13.46 10.48 -3.78
CA GLU A 22 14.62 11.17 -3.18
C GLU A 22 15.10 10.60 -1.84
N THR A 23 14.17 10.25 -0.96
CA THR A 23 14.41 9.70 0.37
C THR A 23 13.69 8.36 0.54
N ILE A 24 14.23 7.51 1.42
CA ILE A 24 13.63 6.23 1.80
C ILE A 24 13.67 6.08 3.32
N ASP A 25 12.61 5.55 3.90
CA ASP A 25 12.50 5.22 5.32
C ASP A 25 12.79 3.73 5.61
N ALA A 26 12.77 3.37 6.90
CA ALA A 26 13.04 2.00 7.33
C ALA A 26 12.03 0.98 6.80
N ASN A 27 10.75 1.36 6.66
CA ASN A 27 9.71 0.45 6.18
C ASN A 27 9.92 0.14 4.69
N GLN A 28 10.32 1.15 3.91
CA GLN A 28 10.68 0.99 2.50
C GLN A 28 11.92 0.10 2.35
N ILE A 29 12.92 0.26 3.22
CA ILE A 29 14.09 -0.64 3.25
C ILE A 29 13.66 -2.07 3.55
N ASP A 30 12.78 -2.30 4.53
CA ASP A 30 12.30 -3.64 4.88
C ASP A 30 11.56 -4.31 3.72
N ALA A 31 10.74 -3.56 2.97
CA ALA A 31 10.08 -4.05 1.76
C ALA A 31 11.13 -4.50 0.71
N ILE A 32 12.12 -3.65 0.42
CA ILE A 32 13.20 -3.98 -0.52
C ILE A 32 13.98 -5.21 -0.07
N MET A 33 14.24 -5.33 1.24
CA MET A 33 14.97 -6.48 1.80
C MET A 33 14.20 -7.79 1.65
N LYS A 34 12.86 -7.74 1.62
CA LYS A 34 11.97 -8.87 1.28
C LYS A 34 11.87 -9.14 -0.22
N GLY A 35 12.42 -8.26 -1.06
CA GLY A 35 12.30 -8.33 -2.52
C GLY A 35 11.01 -7.73 -3.06
N GLU A 36 10.33 -6.92 -2.25
CA GLU A 36 9.10 -6.20 -2.62
C GLU A 36 9.45 -4.79 -3.11
N GLU A 37 8.58 -4.21 -3.94
CA GLU A 37 8.73 -2.82 -4.38
C GLU A 37 8.31 -1.87 -3.24
N PRO A 38 9.15 -0.90 -2.86
CA PRO A 38 8.82 0.03 -1.78
C PRO A 38 7.70 0.98 -2.22
N GLY A 39 6.76 1.23 -1.29
CA GLY A 39 5.75 2.28 -1.46
C GLY A 39 6.35 3.70 -1.37
N PRO A 40 5.53 4.75 -1.55
CA PRO A 40 5.97 6.13 -1.34
C PRO A 40 6.32 6.39 0.14
N PRO A 41 7.22 7.34 0.44
CA PRO A 41 7.44 7.84 1.79
C PRO A 41 6.16 8.36 2.45
N ALA A 42 6.12 8.40 3.78
CA ALA A 42 4.93 8.83 4.53
C ALA A 42 4.44 10.24 4.19
N ASP A 43 5.37 11.17 3.91
CA ASP A 43 5.08 12.58 3.59
C ASP A 43 5.04 12.86 2.08
N TRP A 44 5.03 11.81 1.25
CA TRP A 44 5.03 11.98 -0.20
C TRP A 44 3.66 12.42 -0.72
N VAL A 45 3.64 13.55 -1.42
CA VAL A 45 2.49 14.02 -2.19
C VAL A 45 2.76 13.71 -3.65
N GLU A 46 1.88 12.94 -4.28
CA GLU A 46 1.98 12.74 -5.73
C GLU A 46 1.85 14.10 -6.41
N PRO A 47 2.77 14.46 -7.32
CA PRO A 47 2.56 15.64 -8.14
C PRO A 47 1.26 15.43 -8.90
N ASP A 48 0.33 16.39 -8.79
CA ASP A 48 -0.95 16.34 -9.48
C ASP A 48 -0.69 16.12 -10.98
N ASP A 49 -0.96 14.90 -11.45
CA ASP A 49 -1.05 14.60 -12.87
C ASP A 49 -2.46 15.05 -13.27
N ASP A 50 -2.57 16.14 -14.03
CA ASP A 50 -3.81 16.59 -14.69
C ASP A 50 -4.25 15.56 -15.77
N GLY A 51 -4.44 14.31 -15.36
CA GLY A 51 -4.60 13.12 -16.20
C GLY A 51 -5.58 12.14 -15.57
N ASP A 52 -6.84 12.26 -15.98
CA ASP A 52 -7.97 11.35 -15.75
C ASP A 52 -7.58 9.85 -15.70
N SER A 53 -7.63 9.22 -14.51
CA SER A 53 -8.05 7.81 -14.34
C SER A 53 -8.17 7.36 -12.87
N PRO A 54 -9.09 6.42 -12.55
CA PRO A 54 -9.59 6.20 -11.19
C PRO A 54 -8.75 5.24 -10.35
N LEU A 55 -8.50 5.66 -9.11
CA LEU A 55 -8.31 4.90 -7.86
C LEU A 55 -7.79 3.45 -7.95
N SER A 56 -6.59 3.22 -7.39
CA SER A 56 -6.25 1.93 -6.78
C SER A 56 -6.07 2.11 -5.26
N PRO A 57 -6.93 1.55 -4.40
CA PRO A 57 -6.77 1.64 -2.96
C PRO A 57 -5.73 0.62 -2.51
N GLY A 58 -4.50 1.07 -2.29
CA GLY A 58 -3.47 0.31 -1.61
C GLY A 58 -3.86 0.06 -0.15
N LYS A 59 -4.22 -1.18 0.15
CA LYS A 59 -4.64 -1.74 1.44
C LYS A 59 -3.79 -1.26 2.63
N SER A 60 -4.40 -0.51 3.54
CA SER A 60 -4.02 -0.52 4.96
C SER A 60 -4.70 -1.70 5.63
N GLU A 61 -3.93 -2.75 5.92
CA GLU A 61 -4.41 -3.88 6.71
C GLU A 61 -4.40 -3.49 8.20
N THR A 62 -5.58 -3.29 8.80
CA THR A 62 -5.74 -3.37 10.25
C THR A 62 -7.08 -4.04 10.58
N LYS A 63 -7.00 -5.36 10.78
CA LYS A 63 -7.76 -6.24 11.70
C LYS A 63 -9.29 -6.00 11.87
N PRO A 64 -10.15 -6.99 11.56
CA PRO A 64 -11.58 -6.90 11.85
C PRO A 64 -11.83 -7.23 13.33
N ALA A 65 -12.41 -6.30 14.09
CA ALA A 65 -13.11 -6.60 15.31
C ALA A 65 -14.60 -6.75 14.98
N SER A 66 -15.07 -7.98 15.08
CA SER A 66 -16.47 -8.40 14.97
C SER A 66 -17.39 -7.63 15.91
N VAL A 67 -18.46 -7.04 15.36
CA VAL A 67 -19.76 -7.10 16.03
C VAL A 67 -20.80 -7.56 15.02
N SER A 68 -21.29 -8.77 15.24
CA SER A 68 -22.40 -9.38 14.54
C SER A 68 -23.62 -9.29 15.44
N GLU A 69 -24.58 -8.45 15.08
CA GLU A 69 -25.95 -8.50 15.58
C GLU A 69 -26.79 -7.97 14.41
N GLY A 70 -27.44 -8.80 13.61
CA GLY A 70 -28.48 -9.73 14.02
C GLY A 70 -29.71 -9.29 13.23
N GLY A 71 -29.91 -9.86 12.05
CA GLY A 71 -31.02 -9.49 11.18
C GLY A 71 -32.36 -9.86 11.81
N HIS A 72 -33.29 -8.91 11.85
CA HIS A 72 -34.73 -9.20 11.89
C HIS A 72 -35.55 -7.97 11.52
N LEU A 73 -35.87 -7.79 10.23
CA LEU A 73 -36.98 -6.94 9.82
C LEU A 73 -37.75 -7.65 8.71
N GLY A 74 -38.41 -8.74 9.09
CA GLY A 74 -39.55 -9.30 8.36
C GLY A 74 -40.82 -8.93 9.11
N GLY A 75 -41.79 -8.36 8.41
CA GLY A 75 -43.14 -8.13 8.92
C GLY A 75 -44.02 -7.37 7.92
N ALA A 76 -45.03 -8.06 7.38
CA ALA A 76 -46.00 -7.56 6.41
C ALA A 76 -46.85 -6.39 6.95
N ALA A 77 -47.25 -5.48 6.06
CA ALA A 77 -48.43 -4.64 6.25
C ALA A 77 -49.13 -4.43 4.91
N SER A 78 -50.03 -5.35 4.57
CA SER A 78 -51.13 -5.11 3.66
C SER A 78 -52.25 -4.42 4.44
N GLU A 79 -52.55 -3.15 4.17
CA GLU A 79 -53.89 -2.57 4.32
C GLU A 79 -53.91 -1.10 3.87
N ALA A 80 -54.70 -0.82 2.82
CA ALA A 80 -55.57 0.33 2.57
C ALA A 80 -55.75 0.55 1.05
#